data_AF-A0A2G5IKD2-F1
#
_entry.id   AF-A0A2G5IKD2-F1
#
_cell.length_a   1.000
_cell.length_b   1.000
_cell.length_c   1.000
_cell.angle_alpha   90.00
_cell.angle_beta   90.00
_cell.angle_gamma   90.00
#
_symmetry.space_group_name_H-M   'P 1'
#
loop_
_entity.id
_entity.type
_entity.pdbx_description
1 polymer ?
#
loop_
_entity_poly.entity_id
_entity_poly.type
_entity_poly.pdbx_seq_one_letter_code
_entity_poly.pdbx_strand_id
1 'polypeptide(L)'
;MNSIYDTDINAVCVRDFDRALSAARDADEARAKGARQPHLGVPMTVKESFNVRGVAHDLGHSCVRGLHGDRGHRGSLPSQGGQRGDPRQDEFDALPHVG
;
A
#
# COMPACT_ATOMS: atom_id res chain seq x y z
N MET A 1 12.62 -15.03 0.72
CA MET A 1 13.74 -14.64 -0.18
C MET A 1 14.10 -13.19 0.11
N ASN A 2 15.35 -12.87 0.48
CA ASN A 2 15.81 -11.48 0.52
C ASN A 2 16.42 -11.12 -0.84
N SER A 3 15.97 -10.01 -1.45
CA SER A 3 16.57 -9.49 -2.68
C SER A 3 18.00 -9.02 -2.39
N ILE A 4 18.98 -9.57 -3.11
CA ILE A 4 20.41 -9.25 -2.96
C ILE A 4 20.74 -7.77 -3.22
N TYR A 5 19.86 -7.03 -3.91
CA TYR A 5 20.05 -5.61 -4.21
C TYR A 5 19.37 -4.66 -3.22
N ASP A 6 18.35 -5.11 -2.47
CA ASP A 6 17.60 -4.24 -1.56
C ASP A 6 18.46 -3.77 -0.38
N THR A 7 19.45 -4.56 0.02
CA THR A 7 20.33 -4.23 1.16
C THR A 7 21.15 -2.97 0.92
N ASP A 8 21.51 -2.67 -0.33
CA ASP A 8 22.41 -1.56 -0.66
C ASP A 8 21.68 -0.22 -0.78
N ILE A 9 20.42 -0.26 -1.23
CA ILE A 9 19.63 0.95 -1.52
C ILE A 9 18.43 1.15 -0.59
N ASN A 10 18.09 0.13 0.21
CA ASN A 10 16.92 0.11 1.10
C ASN A 10 15.64 0.56 0.38
N ALA A 11 15.38 0.00 -0.80
CA ALA A 11 14.25 0.39 -1.64
C ALA A 11 12.91 -0.11 -1.10
N VAL A 12 12.93 -1.15 -0.27
CA VAL A 12 11.73 -1.75 0.33
C VAL A 12 11.75 -1.53 1.86
N CYS A 13 11.08 -0.47 2.31
CA CYS A 13 11.00 -0.11 3.73
C CYS A 13 10.34 -1.19 4.60
N VAL A 14 9.34 -1.89 4.06
CA VAL A 14 8.61 -2.96 4.74
C VAL A 14 8.46 -4.16 3.81
N ARG A 15 8.90 -5.33 4.29
CA ARG A 15 8.97 -6.57 3.52
C ARG A 15 7.77 -7.46 3.85
N ASP A 16 6.83 -7.58 2.90
CA ASP A 16 5.66 -8.46 3.01
C ASP A 16 5.75 -9.64 2.01
N PHE A 17 6.95 -10.23 1.90
CA PHE A 17 7.26 -11.21 0.85
C PHE A 17 6.43 -12.49 0.96
N ASP A 18 6.16 -12.97 2.17
CA ASP A 18 5.42 -14.22 2.35
C ASP A 18 3.97 -14.09 1.89
N ARG A 19 3.32 -12.96 2.22
CA ARG A 19 1.98 -12.65 1.74
C ARG A 19 1.96 -12.40 0.24
N ALA A 20 2.97 -11.70 -0.29
CA ALA A 20 3.11 -11.50 -1.74
C ALA A 20 3.26 -12.82 -2.50
N LEU A 21 4.01 -13.78 -1.95
CA LEU A 21 4.16 -15.12 -2.52
C LEU A 21 2.86 -15.93 -2.46
N SER A 22 2.11 -15.83 -1.36
CA SER A 22 0.78 -16.45 -1.27
C SER A 22 -0.16 -15.88 -2.34
N ALA A 23 -0.23 -14.55 -2.46
CA ALA A 23 -1.05 -13.89 -3.46
C ALA A 23 -0.63 -14.23 -4.91
N ALA A 24 0.67 -14.41 -5.16
CA ALA A 24 1.17 -14.85 -6.45
C ALA A 24 0.66 -16.26 -6.81
N ARG A 25 0.69 -17.20 -5.85
CA ARG A 25 0.15 -18.57 -6.06
C ARG A 25 -1.35 -18.54 -6.38
N ASP A 26 -2.11 -17.75 -5.64
CA ASP A 26 -3.55 -17.60 -5.88
C ASP A 26 -3.83 -16.99 -7.27
N ALA A 27 -3.01 -16.02 -7.69
CA ALA A 27 -3.10 -15.42 -9.02
C ALA A 27 -2.76 -16.42 -10.14
N ASP A 28 -1.75 -17.26 -9.93
CA ASP A 28 -1.37 -18.32 -10.87
C ASP A 28 -2.50 -19.35 -11.03
N GLU A 29 -3.13 -19.77 -9.94
CA GLU A 29 -4.30 -20.66 -9.99
C GLU A 29 -5.49 -20.02 -10.71
N ALA A 30 -5.77 -18.74 -10.44
CA ALA A 30 -6.84 -18.00 -11.11
C ALA A 30 -6.57 -17.89 -12.61
N ARG A 31 -5.32 -17.61 -13.01
CA ARG A 31 -4.90 -17.54 -14.40
C ARG A 31 -5.01 -18.90 -15.10
N ALA A 32 -4.65 -20.00 -14.43
CA ALA A 32 -4.81 -21.35 -14.95
C ALA A 32 -6.29 -21.72 -15.19
N LYS A 33 -7.21 -21.17 -14.38
CA LYS A 33 -8.67 -21.30 -14.54
C LYS A 33 -9.24 -20.37 -15.62
N GLY A 34 -8.40 -19.59 -16.32
CA GLY A 34 -8.80 -18.71 -17.42
C GLY A 34 -9.15 -17.27 -17.01
N ALA A 35 -8.90 -16.87 -15.76
CA ALA A 35 -9.15 -15.50 -15.32
C ALA A 35 -8.22 -14.50 -16.04
N ARG A 36 -8.78 -13.37 -16.47
CA ARG A 36 -8.04 -12.30 -17.12
C ARG A 36 -8.48 -10.95 -16.57
N GLN A 37 -7.84 -10.54 -15.48
CA GLN A 37 -8.05 -9.24 -14.83
C GLN A 37 -6.84 -8.32 -15.08
N PRO A 38 -7.03 -6.99 -15.10
CA PRO A 38 -5.92 -6.04 -15.17
C PRO A 38 -4.90 -6.33 -14.05
N HIS A 39 -3.63 -6.45 -14.42
CA HIS A 39 -2.49 -6.68 -13.51
C HIS A 39 -2.52 -7.99 -12.68
N LEU A 40 -3.35 -8.99 -13.04
CA LEU A 40 -3.33 -10.29 -12.37
C LEU A 40 -1.92 -10.92 -12.44
N GLY A 41 -1.31 -11.12 -11.27
CA GLY A 41 0.02 -11.72 -11.12
C GLY A 41 1.19 -10.76 -11.40
N VAL A 42 0.94 -9.46 -11.66
CA VAL A 42 2.01 -8.48 -11.84
C VAL A 42 2.55 -8.04 -10.47
N PRO A 43 3.83 -8.29 -10.15
CA PRO A 43 4.41 -7.83 -8.89
C PRO A 43 4.55 -6.30 -8.90
N MET A 44 4.20 -5.65 -7.79
CA MET A 44 4.32 -4.20 -7.61
C MET A 44 4.81 -3.85 -6.21
N THR A 45 5.54 -2.75 -6.11
CA THR A 45 5.85 -2.05 -4.86
C THR A 45 4.96 -0.83 -4.76
N VAL A 46 4.49 -0.51 -3.56
CA VAL A 46 3.69 0.70 -3.30
C VAL A 46 4.45 1.65 -2.38
N LYS A 47 4.25 2.94 -2.59
CA LYS A 47 4.77 3.96 -1.68
C LYS A 47 4.12 3.79 -0.30
N GLU A 48 4.91 3.94 0.76
CA GLU A 48 4.46 3.78 2.15
C GLU A 48 3.31 4.73 2.56
N SER A 49 3.09 5.83 1.83
CA SER A 49 1.96 6.73 2.05
C SER A 49 0.59 6.14 1.68
N PHE A 50 0.55 4.99 1.01
CA PHE A 50 -0.71 4.30 0.73
C PHE A 50 -1.09 3.39 1.89
N ASN A 51 -2.37 3.45 2.26
CA ASN A 51 -2.89 2.62 3.34
C ASN A 51 -3.07 1.17 2.89
N VAL A 52 -2.07 0.32 3.16
CA VAL A 52 -2.13 -1.12 2.87
C VAL A 52 -2.51 -1.88 4.12
N ARG A 53 -3.63 -2.60 4.06
CA ARG A 53 -4.11 -3.44 5.16
C ARG A 53 -3.05 -4.47 5.56
N GLY A 54 -2.78 -4.56 6.87
CA GLY A 54 -1.85 -5.53 7.46
C GLY A 54 -0.37 -5.17 7.34
N VAL A 55 -0.03 -4.05 6.70
CA VAL A 55 1.34 -3.57 6.56
C VAL A 55 1.55 -2.39 7.50
N ALA A 56 2.63 -2.43 8.28
CA ALA A 56 3.04 -1.31 9.11
C ALA A 56 3.59 -0.18 8.22
N HIS A 57 3.32 1.08 8.55
CA HIS A 57 3.84 2.23 7.82
C HIS A 57 4.24 3.35 8.79
N ASP A 58 5.43 3.90 8.58
CA ASP A 58 6.06 4.95 9.38
C ASP A 58 6.10 6.29 8.62
N LEU A 59 5.79 6.31 7.33
CA LEU A 59 5.82 7.51 6.45
C LEU A 59 7.16 8.27 6.46
N GLY A 60 8.24 7.66 6.94
CA GLY A 60 9.52 8.35 7.21
C GLY A 60 9.52 9.27 8.45
N HIS A 61 8.49 9.22 9.29
CA HIS A 61 8.34 10.04 10.50
C HIS A 61 8.21 9.18 11.76
N SER A 62 9.06 9.42 12.76
CA SER A 62 9.08 8.63 14.00
C SER A 62 7.77 8.70 14.79
N CYS A 63 7.02 9.80 14.70
CA CYS A 63 5.77 10.00 15.44
C CYS A 63 4.64 9.07 15.00
N VAL A 64 4.74 8.48 13.80
CA VAL A 64 3.75 7.58 13.22
C VAL A 64 4.34 6.20 12.96
N ARG A 65 5.44 5.85 13.62
CA ARG A 65 6.08 4.55 13.50
C ARG A 65 5.14 3.42 13.95
N GLY A 66 5.06 2.35 13.17
CA GLY A 66 4.32 1.12 13.45
C GLY A 66 2.80 1.25 13.30
N LEU A 67 2.30 2.29 12.63
CA LEU A 67 0.87 2.39 12.35
C LEU A 67 0.45 1.33 11.34
N HIS A 68 -0.69 0.69 11.57
CA HIS A 68 -1.22 -0.36 10.71
C HIS A 68 -2.51 0.11 10.03
N GLY A 69 -2.66 -0.27 8.77
CA GLY A 69 -3.77 0.15 7.92
C GLY A 69 -5.18 -0.33 8.26
N ASP A 70 -5.31 -1.14 9.31
CA ASP A 70 -6.59 -1.71 9.76
C ASP A 70 -7.37 -0.76 10.71
N ARG A 71 -6.83 0.42 11.01
CA ARG A 71 -7.56 1.45 11.74
C ARG A 71 -8.59 2.10 10.81
N GLY A 72 -9.76 1.47 10.74
CA GLY A 72 -10.95 2.07 10.15
C GLY A 72 -11.15 3.49 10.69
N HIS A 73 -11.65 4.37 9.82
CA HIS A 73 -11.99 5.76 10.12
C HIS A 73 -13.05 5.84 11.24
N ARG A 74 -12.63 5.68 12.50
CA ARG A 74 -13.44 5.95 13.69
C ARG A 74 -12.54 6.46 14.81
N GLY A 75 -12.70 7.75 15.13
CA GLY A 75 -12.10 8.39 16.29
C GLY A 75 -11.27 9.60 15.88
N SER A 76 -11.87 10.78 16.04
CA SER A 76 -11.27 12.11 15.98
C SER A 76 -9.81 12.17 16.45
N LEU A 77 -8.93 12.68 15.59
CA LEU A 77 -7.68 13.30 16.03
C LEU A 77 -8.02 14.36 17.10
N PRO A 78 -7.26 14.47 18.21
CA PRO A 78 -7.43 15.60 19.11
C PRO A 78 -7.24 16.89 18.29
N SER A 79 -8.25 17.75 18.31
CA SER A 79 -8.30 18.98 17.54
C SER A 79 -7.11 19.88 17.89
N GLN A 80 -6.12 19.93 17.02
CA GLN A 80 -5.18 21.04 16.93
C GLN A 80 -5.40 21.70 15.58
N GLY A 81 -6.10 22.84 15.63
CA GLY A 81 -6.26 23.90 14.63
C GLY A 81 -6.04 23.61 13.14
N GLY A 82 -7.12 23.77 12.36
CA GLY A 82 -7.05 24.26 10.98
C GLY A 82 -6.73 23.23 9.90
N GLN A 83 -7.72 22.40 9.54
CA GLN A 83 -7.62 21.57 8.34
C GLN A 83 -7.82 22.46 7.10
N ARG A 84 -6.72 22.82 6.43
CA ARG A 84 -6.74 23.08 4.99
C ARG A 84 -6.54 21.73 4.32
N GLY A 85 -7.54 21.25 3.57
CA GLY A 85 -7.40 20.04 2.75
C GLY A 85 -6.19 20.14 1.83
N ASP A 86 -5.51 19.01 1.57
CA ASP A 86 -4.42 18.95 0.59
C ASP A 86 -5.07 19.10 -0.81
N PRO A 87 -4.85 20.22 -1.52
CA PRO A 87 -5.52 20.48 -2.80
C PRO A 87 -5.22 19.41 -3.86
N ARG A 88 -4.16 18.63 -3.66
CA ARG A 88 -3.73 17.59 -4.61
C ARG A 88 -4.52 16.28 -4.47
N GLN A 89 -5.13 16.03 -3.32
CA GLN A 89 -5.95 14.83 -3.10
C GLN A 89 -7.36 15.01 -3.70
N ASP A 90 -7.92 16.22 -3.56
CA ASP A 90 -9.20 16.59 -4.15
C ASP A 90 -9.17 16.52 -5.68
N GLU A 91 -8.02 16.81 -6.30
CA GLU A 91 -7.81 16.73 -7.76
C GLU A 91 -7.74 15.28 -8.26
N PHE A 92 -7.19 14.36 -7.47
CA PHE A 92 -7.06 12.95 -7.87
C PHE A 92 -8.40 12.21 -7.78
N ASP A 93 -9.23 12.53 -6.78
CA ASP A 93 -10.57 11.94 -6.60
C ASP A 93 -11.61 12.48 -7.60
N ALA A 94 -11.32 13.61 -8.26
CA ALA A 94 -12.20 14.24 -9.25
C ALA A 94 -12.02 13.74 -10.69
N LEU A 95 -11.02 12.88 -10.96
CA LEU A 95 -10.80 12.36 -12.30
C LEU A 95 -11.78 11.21 -12.61
N PRO A 96 -12.50 11.25 -13.74
CA PRO A 96 -13.41 10.15 -14.11
C PRO A 96 -12.59 8.88 -14.33
N HIS A 97 -12.95 7.82 -13.59
CA HIS A 97 -12.38 6.49 -13.79
C HIS A 97 -12.76 6.00 -15.20
N VAL A 98 -11.79 5.97 -16.11
CA VAL A 98 -11.96 5.40 -17.45
C VAL A 98 -11.99 3.87 -17.27
N GLY A 99 -13.14 3.28 -17.58
CA GLY A 99 -13.40 1.83 -17.56
C GLY A 99 -12.80 1.09 -18.74
#